data_AF-A4ENP4-F1
#
_entry.id   AF-A4ENP4-F1
#
_cell.length_a   1.000
_cell.length_b   1.000
_cell.length_c   1.000
_cell.angle_alpha   90.00
_cell.angle_beta   90.00
_cell.angle_gamma   90.00
#
_symmetry.space_group_name_H-M   'P 1'
#
loop_
_entity.id
_entity.type
_entity.pdbx_description
1 polymer ?
#
loop_
_entity_poly.entity_id
_entity_poly.type
_entity_poly.pdbx_seq_one_letter_code
_entity_poly.pdbx_strand_id
1 'polypeptide(L)'
;MPSFKYAVLAVGILAACEQTAPIAPQPDLPADDPRQVQLLAAECTIYFAAVTKLEAEGRTVSGNPTRGCPPEAAGVSADINAMVSVPPVTPGYPQTMYDRMIARGIPVDLADEISKSKAFWDLVARRDSLLADF
;
A
#
# COMPACT_ATOMS: atom_id res chain seq x y z
N MET A 1 -24.32 -15.76 -49.44
CA MET A 1 -24.46 -14.51 -48.67
C MET A 1 -24.43 -14.86 -47.18
N PRO A 2 -23.47 -14.32 -46.40
CA PRO A 2 -23.15 -14.79 -45.07
C PRO A 2 -23.79 -13.91 -43.99
N SER A 3 -24.38 -14.51 -42.95
CA SER A 3 -24.79 -13.77 -41.75
C SER A 3 -24.77 -14.73 -40.57
N PHE A 4 -23.76 -14.63 -39.71
CA PHE A 4 -23.84 -14.78 -38.24
C PHE A 4 -22.42 -14.67 -37.67
N LYS A 5 -21.84 -13.46 -37.75
CA LYS A 5 -20.64 -13.07 -37.00
C LYS A 5 -21.08 -12.42 -35.69
N TYR A 6 -21.48 -13.21 -34.69
CA TYR A 6 -21.76 -12.71 -33.34
C TYR A 6 -21.21 -13.65 -32.26
N ALA A 7 -19.96 -14.10 -32.43
CA ALA A 7 -19.27 -14.91 -31.42
C ALA A 7 -17.87 -14.36 -31.09
N VAL A 8 -17.68 -13.04 -31.15
CA VAL A 8 -16.40 -12.39 -30.79
C VAL A 8 -16.54 -11.43 -29.60
N LEU A 9 -17.75 -11.24 -29.08
CA LEU A 9 -18.02 -10.26 -28.01
C LEU A 9 -17.98 -10.90 -26.60
N ALA A 10 -16.96 -11.73 -26.33
CA ALA A 10 -16.79 -12.38 -25.03
C ALA A 10 -15.32 -12.49 -24.56
N VAL A 11 -14.39 -11.71 -25.13
CA VAL A 11 -12.94 -11.77 -24.76
C VAL A 11 -12.39 -10.40 -24.28
N GLY A 12 -13.27 -9.43 -24.00
CA GLY A 12 -12.85 -8.03 -23.77
C GLY A 12 -12.86 -7.50 -22.33
N ILE A 13 -13.20 -8.29 -21.30
CA ILE A 13 -13.36 -7.77 -19.92
C ILE A 13 -12.74 -8.70 -18.86
N LEU A 14 -11.50 -9.14 -19.06
CA LEU A 14 -10.69 -9.75 -17.98
C LEU A 14 -9.31 -9.08 -17.81
N ALA A 15 -9.03 -7.99 -18.54
CA ALA A 15 -7.75 -7.28 -18.47
C ALA A 15 -7.78 -6.03 -17.57
N ALA A 16 -8.71 -5.95 -16.62
CA ALA A 16 -8.84 -4.81 -15.70
C ALA A 16 -8.52 -5.21 -14.26
N CYS A 17 -7.37 -5.85 -13.97
CA CYS A 17 -7.03 -6.22 -12.58
C CYS A 17 -5.52 -6.34 -12.28
N GLU A 18 -4.63 -5.59 -12.96
CA GLU A 18 -3.21 -5.52 -12.53
C GLU A 18 -2.62 -4.11 -12.73
N GLN A 19 -3.38 -3.05 -12.45
CA GLN A 19 -2.93 -1.66 -12.66
C GLN A 19 -2.30 -1.02 -11.42
N THR A 20 -2.16 -1.74 -10.31
CA THR A 20 -1.50 -1.18 -9.11
C THR A 20 -0.01 -0.96 -9.41
N ALA A 21 0.43 0.30 -9.47
CA ALA A 21 1.84 0.63 -9.65
C ALA A 21 2.69 0.07 -8.49
N PRO A 22 3.98 -0.26 -8.70
CA PRO A 22 4.87 -0.61 -7.60
C PRO A 22 5.00 0.58 -6.62
N ILE A 23 5.41 0.29 -5.38
CA ILE A 23 5.71 1.34 -4.39
C ILE A 23 6.92 2.12 -4.91
N ALA A 24 6.75 3.41 -5.19
CA ALA A 24 7.82 4.26 -5.65
C ALA A 24 8.95 4.36 -4.60
N PRO A 25 10.22 4.33 -5.02
CA PRO A 25 11.36 4.51 -4.12
C PRO A 25 11.33 5.86 -3.41
N GLN A 26 12.03 5.97 -2.28
CA GLN A 26 12.24 7.25 -1.62
C GLN A 26 13.14 8.12 -2.49
N PRO A 27 12.74 9.37 -2.83
CA PRO A 27 13.52 10.21 -3.73
C PRO A 27 14.87 10.62 -3.13
N ASP A 28 14.95 10.68 -1.80
CA ASP A 28 16.13 11.14 -1.07
C ASP A 28 17.13 10.01 -0.74
N LEU A 29 16.87 8.78 -1.21
CA LEU A 29 17.78 7.65 -1.07
C LEU A 29 18.14 7.08 -2.46
N PRO A 30 19.41 6.66 -2.68
CA PRO A 30 19.77 5.93 -3.87
C PRO A 30 18.89 4.69 -4.09
N ALA A 31 18.61 4.36 -5.36
CA ALA A 31 17.71 3.26 -5.72
C ALA A 31 18.14 1.89 -5.16
N ASP A 32 19.46 1.66 -5.08
CA ASP A 32 20.06 0.42 -4.59
C ASP A 32 20.46 0.51 -3.10
N ASP A 33 20.03 1.55 -2.39
CA ASP A 33 20.37 1.74 -0.97
C ASP A 33 19.64 0.69 -0.09
N PRO A 34 20.34 -0.06 0.77
CA PRO A 34 19.70 -1.00 1.70
C PRO A 34 18.64 -0.36 2.60
N ARG A 35 18.73 0.95 2.87
CA ARG A 35 17.73 1.73 3.60
C ARG A 35 16.42 1.82 2.84
N GLN A 36 16.47 1.86 1.51
CA GLN A 36 15.29 1.85 0.66
C GLN A 36 14.55 0.51 0.72
N VAL A 37 15.29 -0.59 0.70
CA VAL A 37 14.74 -1.95 0.88
C VAL A 37 14.04 -2.08 2.24
N GLN A 38 14.64 -1.54 3.30
CA GLN A 38 14.06 -1.56 4.64
C GLN A 38 12.75 -0.76 4.75
N LEU A 39 12.69 0.41 4.11
CA LEU A 39 11.46 1.22 4.09
C LEU A 39 10.36 0.54 3.27
N LEU A 40 10.72 -0.03 2.12
CA LEU A 40 9.79 -0.78 1.28
C LEU A 40 9.21 -2.00 2.03
N ALA A 41 10.07 -2.79 2.67
CA ALA A 41 9.65 -3.95 3.45
C ALA A 41 8.70 -3.55 4.59
N ALA A 42 9.00 -2.46 5.30
CA ALA A 42 8.16 -1.95 6.38
C ALA A 42 6.81 -1.39 5.90
N GLU A 43 6.77 -0.74 4.74
CA GLU A 43 5.50 -0.31 4.14
C GLU A 43 4.65 -1.54 3.71
N CYS A 44 5.31 -2.58 3.21
CA CYS A 44 4.64 -3.82 2.81
C CYS A 44 3.96 -4.57 3.95
N THR A 45 4.51 -4.54 5.18
CA THR A 45 3.83 -5.16 6.34
C THR A 45 2.50 -4.47 6.64
N ILE A 46 2.42 -3.15 6.43
CA ILE A 46 1.18 -2.37 6.57
C ILE A 46 0.17 -2.77 5.51
N TYR A 47 0.61 -2.98 4.25
CA TYR A 47 -0.28 -3.44 3.18
C TYR A 47 -0.84 -4.84 3.44
N PHE A 48 -0.01 -5.78 3.91
CA PHE A 48 -0.49 -7.13 4.27
C PHE A 48 -1.47 -7.09 5.44
N ALA A 49 -1.19 -6.27 6.47
CA ALA A 49 -2.12 -6.08 7.59
C ALA A 49 -3.45 -5.48 7.14
N ALA A 50 -3.43 -4.49 6.22
CA ALA A 50 -4.62 -3.87 5.67
C ALA A 50 -5.49 -4.87 4.89
N VAL A 51 -4.87 -5.69 4.04
CA VAL A 51 -5.56 -6.76 3.30
C VAL A 51 -6.18 -7.77 4.27
N THR A 52 -5.41 -8.21 5.26
CA THR A 52 -5.91 -9.15 6.30
C THR A 52 -7.12 -8.60 7.04
N LYS A 53 -7.08 -7.32 7.42
CA LYS A 53 -8.20 -6.66 8.10
C LYS A 53 -9.44 -6.56 7.21
N LEU A 54 -9.27 -6.17 5.94
CA LEU A 54 -10.38 -6.11 4.99
C LEU A 54 -11.00 -7.49 4.75
N GLU A 55 -10.18 -8.53 4.61
CA GLU A 55 -10.64 -9.91 4.47
C GLU A 55 -11.43 -10.37 5.70
N ALA A 56 -10.93 -10.07 6.91
CA ALA A 56 -11.64 -10.37 8.15
C ALA A 56 -12.98 -9.63 8.28
N GLU A 57 -13.08 -8.43 7.72
CA GLU A 57 -14.31 -7.63 7.65
C GLU A 57 -15.23 -8.03 6.48
N GLY A 58 -14.83 -8.98 5.62
CA GLY A 58 -15.58 -9.38 4.43
C GLY A 58 -15.64 -8.29 3.35
N ARG A 59 -14.67 -7.37 3.35
CA ARG A 59 -14.56 -6.24 2.42
C ARG A 59 -13.57 -6.54 1.31
N THR A 60 -13.84 -5.99 0.13
CA THR A 60 -12.96 -6.12 -1.03
C THR A 60 -12.01 -4.93 -1.16
N VAL A 61 -10.78 -5.20 -1.61
CA VAL A 61 -9.85 -4.17 -2.10
C VAL A 61 -10.19 -3.83 -3.55
N SER A 62 -10.05 -2.56 -3.92
CA SER A 62 -10.27 -2.11 -5.30
C SER A 62 -9.03 -2.28 -6.20
N GLY A 63 -7.91 -2.76 -5.62
CA GLY A 63 -6.64 -2.99 -6.29
C GLY A 63 -5.85 -4.12 -5.65
N ASN A 64 -4.53 -4.10 -5.80
CA ASN A 64 -3.62 -5.06 -5.19
C ASN A 64 -2.60 -4.36 -4.27
N PRO A 65 -2.96 -4.07 -3.01
CA PRO A 65 -2.08 -3.37 -2.07
C PRO A 65 -0.71 -4.02 -1.87
N THR A 66 -0.61 -5.34 -2.06
CA THR A 66 0.61 -6.11 -1.80
C THR A 66 1.42 -6.40 -3.07
N ARG A 67 1.03 -5.84 -4.23
CA ARG A 67 1.79 -6.03 -5.47
C ARG A 67 3.22 -5.51 -5.38
N GLY A 68 4.19 -6.39 -5.64
CA GLY A 68 5.62 -6.05 -5.55
C GLY A 68 6.16 -6.06 -4.11
N CYS A 69 5.34 -6.43 -3.13
CA CYS A 69 5.81 -6.68 -1.79
C CYS A 69 6.45 -8.06 -1.68
N PRO A 70 7.55 -8.18 -0.92
CA PRO A 70 8.17 -9.47 -0.70
C PRO A 70 7.30 -10.34 0.23
N PRO A 71 7.25 -11.67 0.03
CA PRO A 71 6.36 -12.55 0.77
C PRO A 71 6.66 -12.59 2.27
N GLU A 72 7.90 -12.39 2.69
CA GLU A 72 8.29 -12.33 4.10
C GLU A 72 7.61 -11.18 4.87
N ALA A 73 7.21 -10.10 4.19
CA ALA A 73 6.49 -9.01 4.83
C ALA A 73 5.09 -9.41 5.31
N ALA A 74 4.50 -10.47 4.74
CA ALA A 74 3.22 -11.03 5.19
C ALA A 74 3.33 -11.73 6.55
N GLY A 75 4.52 -12.21 6.93
CA GLY A 75 4.78 -12.87 8.20
C GLY A 75 5.06 -11.92 9.36
N VAL A 76 5.15 -10.61 9.10
CA VAL A 76 5.47 -9.60 10.11
C VAL A 76 4.20 -8.83 10.48
N SER A 77 3.84 -8.87 11.75
CA SER A 77 2.69 -8.12 12.26
C SER A 77 2.96 -6.61 12.23
N ALA A 78 2.02 -5.85 11.64
CA ALA A 78 1.97 -4.40 11.73
C ALA A 78 0.72 -4.00 12.51
N ASP A 79 0.88 -3.20 13.57
CA ASP A 79 -0.25 -2.66 14.31
C ASP A 79 -0.87 -1.47 13.56
N ILE A 80 -1.90 -1.79 12.79
CA ILE A 80 -2.66 -0.85 11.96
C ILE A 80 -3.92 -0.29 12.66
N ASN A 81 -4.09 -0.56 13.96
CA ASN A 81 -5.23 -0.04 14.70
C ASN A 81 -5.00 1.44 15.03
N ALA A 82 -6.07 2.23 14.88
CA ALA A 82 -6.02 3.65 15.19
C ALA A 82 -5.70 3.87 16.68
N MET A 83 -4.65 4.65 16.95
CA MET A 83 -4.33 5.13 18.28
C MET A 83 -5.18 6.37 18.62
N VAL A 84 -5.29 6.69 19.91
CA VAL A 84 -5.98 7.89 20.38
C VAL A 84 -5.02 9.09 20.31
N SER A 85 -5.51 10.25 19.85
CA SER A 85 -4.78 11.54 19.87
C SER A 85 -3.48 11.58 19.06
N VAL A 86 -3.56 11.12 17.81
CA VAL A 86 -2.40 11.04 16.90
C VAL A 86 -2.27 12.34 16.10
N PRO A 87 -1.04 12.79 15.75
CA PRO A 87 -0.86 13.96 14.91
C PRO A 87 -1.68 13.85 13.61
N PRO A 88 -2.24 14.96 13.10
CA PRO A 88 -2.80 14.95 11.76
C PRO A 88 -1.70 14.58 10.74
N VAL A 89 -2.08 13.96 9.63
CA VAL A 89 -1.18 13.72 8.51
C VAL A 89 -0.65 15.08 8.04
N THR A 90 0.67 15.25 8.09
CA THR A 90 1.36 16.47 7.68
C THR A 90 1.78 16.38 6.21
N PRO A 91 1.92 17.53 5.51
CA PRO A 91 2.48 17.56 4.17
C PRO A 91 3.86 16.88 4.11
N GLY A 92 4.16 16.24 2.99
CA GLY A 92 5.42 15.52 2.77
C GLY A 92 5.23 14.01 2.74
N TYR A 93 6.15 13.28 3.39
CA TYR A 93 6.14 11.82 3.36
C TYR A 93 4.88 11.17 3.95
N PRO A 94 4.33 11.61 5.11
CA PRO A 94 3.08 11.04 5.62
C PRO A 94 1.93 11.15 4.62
N GLN A 95 1.77 12.32 3.98
CA GLN A 95 0.76 12.51 2.93
C GLN A 95 1.02 11.59 1.73
N THR A 96 2.28 11.48 1.29
CA THR A 96 2.64 10.62 0.14
C THR A 96 2.35 9.15 0.42
N MET A 97 2.60 8.68 1.65
CA MET A 97 2.26 7.33 2.07
C MET A 97 0.74 7.13 2.10
N TYR A 98 -0.01 8.08 2.67
CA TYR A 98 -1.47 8.06 2.69
C TYR A 98 -2.09 7.98 1.29
N ASP A 99 -1.67 8.86 0.38
CA ASP A 99 -2.16 8.90 -1.00
C ASP A 99 -1.86 7.57 -1.73
N ARG A 100 -0.72 6.96 -1.42
CA ARG A 100 -0.31 5.68 -2.00
C ARG A 100 -1.19 4.52 -1.51
N MET A 101 -1.58 4.49 -0.25
CA MET A 101 -2.52 3.49 0.25
C MET A 101 -3.81 3.50 -0.56
N ILE A 102 -4.37 4.69 -0.79
CA ILE A 102 -5.59 4.88 -1.59
C ILE A 102 -5.36 4.45 -3.04
N ALA A 103 -4.26 4.91 -3.66
CA ALA A 103 -3.93 4.57 -5.04
C ALA A 103 -3.72 3.06 -5.26
N ARG A 104 -3.35 2.32 -4.20
CA ARG A 104 -3.19 0.86 -4.24
C ARG A 104 -4.48 0.09 -3.93
N GLY A 105 -5.56 0.80 -3.62
CA GLY A 105 -6.90 0.24 -3.47
C GLY A 105 -7.33 -0.02 -2.04
N ILE A 106 -6.61 0.52 -1.04
CA ILE A 106 -7.09 0.57 0.35
C ILE A 106 -8.24 1.60 0.42
N PRO A 107 -9.42 1.22 0.96
CA PRO A 107 -10.52 2.16 1.17
C PRO A 107 -10.13 3.35 2.05
N VAL A 108 -10.69 4.53 1.78
CA VAL A 108 -10.33 5.79 2.46
C VAL A 108 -10.52 5.70 3.97
N ASP A 109 -11.59 5.06 4.45
CA ASP A 109 -11.86 4.88 5.88
C ASP A 109 -10.77 4.05 6.56
N LEU A 110 -10.30 2.99 5.92
CA LEU A 110 -9.19 2.19 6.46
C LEU A 110 -7.86 2.94 6.35
N ALA A 111 -7.63 3.69 5.26
CA ALA A 111 -6.44 4.54 5.13
C ALA A 111 -6.40 5.61 6.24
N ASP A 112 -7.55 6.19 6.60
CA ASP A 112 -7.69 7.13 7.72
C ASP A 112 -7.37 6.49 9.07
N GLU A 113 -7.82 5.25 9.30
CA GLU A 113 -7.47 4.49 10.50
C GLU A 113 -5.97 4.15 10.54
N ILE A 114 -5.41 3.67 9.43
CA ILE A 114 -3.99 3.35 9.32
C ILE A 114 -3.14 4.60 9.54
N SER A 115 -3.54 5.76 9.02
CA SER A 115 -2.81 7.02 9.22
C SER A 115 -2.70 7.45 10.69
N LYS A 116 -3.55 6.87 11.56
CA LYS A 116 -3.56 7.06 13.01
C LYS A 116 -2.94 5.86 13.74
N SER A 117 -2.37 4.90 13.04
CA SER A 117 -1.83 3.69 13.65
C SER A 117 -0.38 3.83 14.07
N LYS A 118 0.04 2.96 14.99
CA LYS A 118 1.45 2.85 15.38
C LYS A 118 2.34 2.51 14.18
N ALA A 119 1.93 1.56 13.35
CA ALA A 119 2.74 1.12 12.21
C ALA A 119 3.02 2.25 11.21
N PHE A 120 2.04 3.12 10.95
CA PHE A 120 2.21 4.27 10.08
C PHE A 120 3.26 5.25 10.61
N TRP A 121 3.15 5.66 11.87
CA TRP A 121 4.08 6.62 12.46
C TRP A 121 5.46 6.02 12.76
N ASP A 122 5.55 4.72 13.05
CA ASP A 122 6.83 4.01 13.15
C ASP A 122 7.57 4.02 11.79
N LEU A 123 6.86 3.90 10.66
CA LEU A 123 7.46 4.01 9.33
C LEU A 123 7.90 5.44 9.00
N VAL A 124 7.07 6.44 9.33
CA VAL A 124 7.44 7.85 9.18
C VAL A 124 8.72 8.16 9.96
N ALA A 125 8.75 7.78 11.25
CA ALA A 125 9.91 7.96 12.12
C ALA A 125 11.14 7.20 11.60
N ARG A 126 10.95 5.97 11.09
CA ARG A 126 12.05 5.19 10.49
C ARG A 126 12.64 5.90 9.29
N ARG A 127 11.83 6.46 8.38
CA ARG A 127 12.34 7.24 7.25
C ARG A 127 13.16 8.43 7.74
N ASP A 128 12.61 9.20 8.68
CA ASP A 128 13.27 10.39 9.22
C ASP A 128 14.64 10.03 9.82
N SER A 129 14.71 8.95 10.62
CA SER A 129 15.97 8.46 11.19
C SER A 129 16.98 8.02 10.12
N LEU A 130 16.53 7.34 9.06
CA LEU A 130 17.40 6.86 7.99
C LEU A 130 17.96 7.99 7.12
N LEU A 131 17.23 9.11 7.00
CA LEU A 131 17.67 10.31 6.28
C LEU A 131 18.55 11.24 7.13
N ALA A 132 18.47 11.14 8.46
CA ALA A 132 19.23 11.98 9.36
C ALA A 132 20.67 11.50 9.64
N ASP A 133 21.10 10.36 9.06
CA ASP A 133 22.45 9.77 9.20
C ASP A 133 22.96 9.64 10.66
N PHE A 134 22.08 9.34 11.63
CA PHE A 134 22.48 9.05 13.02
C PHE A 134 23.21 7.71 13.17
#